data_AF-A0A534VJX1-F1
#
_entry.id   AF-A0A534VJX1-F1
#
_cell.length_a   1.000
_cell.length_b   1.000
_cell.length_c   1.000
_cell.angle_alpha   90.00
_cell.angle_beta   90.00
_cell.angle_gamma   90.00
#
_symmetry.space_group_name_H-M   'P 1'
#
loop_
_entity.id
_entity.type
_entity.pdbx_description
1 polymer ?
#
loop_
_entity_poly.entity_id
_entity_poly.type
_entity_poly.pdbx_seq_one_letter_code
_entity_poly.pdbx_strand_id
1 'polypeptide(L)'
;HTLRGVLAAEPSLDELAPRLAELARPALVIVGARDRMSLPASRVLAAALPRAKLVVVEGAGHVVNLAQPAAFNRALEEFLAAAVGGA
;
A
#
# COMPACT_ATOMS: atom_id res chain seq x y z
N HIS A 1 13.56 -23.52 9.20
CA HIS A 1 12.10 -23.59 9.02
C HIS A 1 11.31 -22.44 9.69
N THR A 2 11.97 -21.43 10.27
CA THR A 2 11.34 -20.32 11.01
C THR A 2 10.42 -19.43 10.17
N LEU A 3 10.81 -19.08 8.93
CA LEU A 3 10.02 -18.21 8.06
C LEU A 3 8.64 -18.80 7.72
N ARG A 4 8.54 -20.11 7.53
CA ARG A 4 7.27 -20.77 7.17
C ARG A 4 6.28 -20.79 8.34
N GLY A 5 6.75 -21.01 9.57
CA GLY A 5 5.88 -21.03 10.76
C GLY A 5 5.33 -19.66 11.14
N VAL A 6 6.11 -18.60 10.92
CA VAL A 6 5.71 -17.22 11.22
C VAL A 6 4.82 -16.64 10.11
N LEU A 7 5.21 -16.80 8.84
CA LEU A 7 4.43 -16.24 7.73
C LEU A 7 3.14 -17.02 7.43
N ALA A 8 3.07 -18.32 7.74
CA ALA A 8 1.84 -19.10 7.52
C ALA A 8 0.79 -18.89 8.62
N ALA A 9 1.15 -18.25 9.74
CA ALA A 9 0.21 -17.90 10.80
C ALA A 9 -0.49 -16.55 10.53
N GLU A 10 0.06 -15.73 9.63
CA GLU A 10 -0.55 -14.46 9.24
C GLU A 10 -1.72 -14.74 8.28
N PRO A 11 -2.89 -14.11 8.50
CA PRO A 11 -4.00 -14.21 7.58
C PRO A 11 -3.60 -13.63 6.22
N SER A 12 -4.01 -14.31 5.16
CA SER A 12 -3.86 -13.83 3.79
C SER A 12 -4.65 -12.54 3.56
N LEU A 13 -4.28 -11.78 2.52
CA LEU A 13 -5.05 -10.60 2.13
C LEU A 13 -6.49 -10.95 1.74
N ASP A 14 -6.73 -12.14 1.20
CA ASP A 14 -8.08 -12.61 0.86
C ASP A 14 -8.93 -12.84 2.12
N GLU A 15 -8.33 -13.40 3.17
CA GLU A 15 -8.99 -13.55 4.48
C GLU A 15 -9.23 -12.20 5.18
N LEU A 16 -8.34 -11.22 4.95
CA LEU A 16 -8.49 -9.87 5.48
C LEU A 16 -9.44 -8.99 4.67
N ALA A 17 -9.72 -9.33 3.40
CA ALA A 17 -10.49 -8.49 2.47
C ALA A 17 -11.85 -8.03 3.03
N PRO A 18 -12.67 -8.87 3.70
CA PRO A 18 -13.93 -8.42 4.30
C PRO A 18 -13.73 -7.32 5.36
N ARG A 19 -12.69 -7.46 6.20
CA ARG A 19 -12.38 -6.48 7.25
C ARG A 19 -11.76 -5.21 6.68
N LEU A 20 -10.97 -5.33 5.62
CA LEU A 20 -10.42 -4.18 4.89
C LEU A 20 -11.54 -3.37 4.22
N ALA A 21 -12.59 -4.04 3.74
CA ALA A 21 -13.77 -3.38 3.15
C ALA A 21 -14.57 -2.55 4.17
N GLU A 22 -14.45 -2.84 5.47
CA GLU A 22 -15.06 -2.04 6.54
C GLU A 22 -14.31 -0.73 6.82
N LEU A 23 -13.07 -0.59 6.34
CA LEU A 23 -12.24 0.60 6.58
C LEU A 23 -12.70 1.77 5.68
N ALA A 24 -13.62 2.57 6.20
CA ALA A 24 -14.16 3.73 5.50
C ALA A 24 -13.19 4.93 5.41
N ARG A 25 -12.02 4.89 6.06
CA ARG A 25 -11.03 5.99 6.03
C ARG A 25 -10.24 5.95 4.71
N PRO A 26 -9.85 7.11 4.15
CA PRO A 26 -9.03 7.12 2.95
C PRO A 26 -7.65 6.52 3.25
N ALA A 27 -7.10 5.77 2.29
CA ALA A 27 -5.82 5.10 2.41
C ALA A 27 -4.93 5.35 1.19
N LEU A 28 -3.62 5.41 1.42
CA LEU A 28 -2.62 5.53 0.37
C LEU A 28 -1.70 4.31 0.41
N VAL A 29 -1.60 3.60 -0.72
CA VAL A 29 -0.68 2.48 -0.90
C VAL A 29 0.40 2.93 -1.89
N ILE A 30 1.65 2.96 -1.47
CA ILE A 30 2.79 3.33 -2.32
C ILE A 30 3.72 2.11 -2.45
N VAL A 31 4.10 1.78 -3.69
CA VAL A 31 5.00 0.65 -3.97
C VAL A 31 5.91 0.99 -5.14
N GLY A 32 7.14 0.48 -5.13
CA GLY A 32 8.07 0.66 -6.25
C GLY A 32 7.78 -0.30 -7.39
N ALA A 33 7.90 0.15 -8.64
CA ALA A 33 7.67 -0.68 -9.82
C ALA A 33 8.62 -1.90 -9.91
N ARG A 34 9.80 -1.81 -9.28
CA ARG A 34 10.79 -2.90 -9.22
C ARG A 34 10.61 -3.82 -8.02
N ASP A 35 9.71 -3.51 -7.08
CA ASP A 35 9.36 -4.40 -5.97
C ASP A 35 8.36 -5.47 -6.42
N ARG A 36 8.88 -6.48 -7.11
CA ARG A 36 8.07 -7.58 -7.67
C ARG A 36 7.38 -8.43 -6.59
N MET A 37 7.90 -8.43 -5.36
CA MET A 37 7.30 -9.19 -4.26
C MET A 37 6.08 -8.48 -3.69
N SER A 38 6.19 -7.18 -3.45
CA SER A 38 5.09 -6.43 -2.81
C SER A 38 4.05 -5.94 -3.82
N LEU A 39 4.42 -5.72 -5.10
CA LEU A 39 3.53 -5.13 -6.09
C LEU A 39 2.19 -5.89 -6.27
N PRO A 40 2.14 -7.23 -6.33
CA PRO A 40 0.87 -7.96 -6.37
C PRO A 40 0.03 -7.73 -5.11
N ALA A 41 0.64 -7.83 -3.93
CA ALA A 41 -0.03 -7.63 -2.65
C ALA A 41 -0.55 -6.18 -2.49
N SER A 42 0.22 -5.18 -2.92
CA SER A 42 -0.21 -3.77 -2.93
C SER A 42 -1.42 -3.54 -3.82
N ARG A 43 -1.52 -4.22 -4.98
CA ARG A 43 -2.70 -4.15 -5.85
C ARG A 43 -3.93 -4.77 -5.19
N VAL A 44 -3.77 -5.94 -4.58
CA VAL A 44 -4.86 -6.62 -3.85
C VAL A 44 -5.34 -5.75 -2.68
N LEU A 45 -4.41 -5.23 -1.87
CA LEU A 45 -4.72 -4.36 -0.74
C LEU A 45 -5.47 -3.09 -1.19
N ALA A 46 -5.01 -2.43 -2.26
CA ALA A 46 -5.68 -1.25 -2.79
C ALA A 46 -7.07 -1.56 -3.36
N ALA A 47 -7.29 -2.76 -3.90
CA ALA A 47 -8.60 -3.18 -4.39
C ALA A 47 -9.57 -3.54 -3.26
N ALA A 48 -9.07 -4.08 -2.15
CA ALA A 48 -9.89 -4.45 -0.99
C ALA A 48 -10.32 -3.24 -0.14
N LEU A 49 -9.58 -2.13 -0.20
CA LEU A 49 -9.86 -0.91 0.55
C LEU A 49 -10.82 0.01 -0.25
N PRO A 50 -12.00 0.38 0.30
CA PRO A 50 -13.02 1.13 -0.45
C PRO A 50 -12.57 2.51 -0.95
N ARG A 51 -11.59 3.12 -0.26
CA ARG A 51 -11.10 4.47 -0.51
C ARG A 51 -9.57 4.51 -0.57
N ALA A 52 -8.98 3.58 -1.30
CA ALA A 52 -7.53 3.55 -1.50
C ALA A 52 -7.10 4.24 -2.79
N LYS A 53 -5.95 4.92 -2.72
CA LYS A 53 -5.15 5.33 -3.88
C LYS A 53 -3.91 4.44 -3.94
N LEU A 54 -3.68 3.77 -5.07
CA LEU A 54 -2.44 3.06 -5.34
C LEU A 54 -1.50 3.95 -6.17
N VAL A 55 -0.27 4.11 -5.69
CA VAL A 55 0.80 4.80 -6.42
C VAL A 55 1.94 3.83 -6.65
N VAL A 56 2.18 3.51 -7.93
CA VAL A 56 3.34 2.72 -8.36
C VAL A 56 4.43 3.69 -8.79
N VAL A 57 5.56 3.69 -8.09
CA VAL A 57 6.68 4.60 -8.33
C VAL A 57 7.70 3.94 -9.24
N GLU A 58 7.81 4.47 -10.45
CA GLU A 58 8.83 4.06 -11.42
C GLU A 58 10.24 4.28 -10.89
N GLY A 59 11.15 3.38 -11.26
CA GLY A 59 12.55 3.47 -10.84
C GLY A 59 12.85 3.09 -9.38
N ALA A 60 11.83 2.79 -8.57
CA ALA A 60 11.99 2.39 -7.16
C ALA A 60 11.78 0.87 -6.95
N GLY A 61 12.52 0.31 -5.99
CA GLY A 61 12.28 -1.02 -5.42
C GLY A 61 11.46 -0.94 -4.12
N HIS A 62 11.77 -1.78 -3.14
CA HIS A 62 11.00 -1.87 -1.89
C HIS A 62 11.01 -0.56 -1.07
N VAL A 63 12.19 0.07 -0.94
CA VAL A 63 12.38 1.25 -0.08
C VAL A 63 12.15 2.55 -0.86
N VAL A 64 10.90 2.76 -1.29
CA VAL A 64 10.49 3.84 -2.21
C VAL A 64 10.84 5.23 -1.67
N ASN A 65 10.62 5.46 -0.38
CA ASN A 65 10.88 6.73 0.29
C ASN A 65 12.35 7.17 0.23
N LEU A 66 13.29 6.22 0.20
CA LEU A 66 14.71 6.52 0.07
C LEU A 66 15.16 6.56 -1.40
N ALA A 67 14.63 5.66 -2.23
CA ALA A 67 15.05 5.54 -3.62
C ALA A 67 14.50 6.67 -4.52
N GLN A 68 13.27 7.13 -4.26
CA GLN A 68 12.57 8.15 -5.04
C GLN A 68 11.86 9.14 -4.09
N PRO A 69 12.61 9.88 -3.24
CA PRO A 69 12.03 10.71 -2.19
C PRO A 69 11.07 11.77 -2.71
N ALA A 70 11.39 12.40 -3.86
CA ALA A 70 10.52 13.41 -4.46
C ALA A 70 9.16 12.83 -4.91
N ALA A 71 9.16 11.64 -5.52
CA ALA A 71 7.91 10.99 -5.95
C ALA A 71 7.08 10.50 -4.76
N PHE A 72 7.74 9.95 -3.73
CA PHE A 72 7.10 9.52 -2.49
C PHE A 72 6.47 10.71 -1.75
N ASN A 73 7.23 11.78 -1.51
CA ASN A 73 6.77 12.95 -0.78
C ASN A 73 5.59 13.63 -1.49
N ARG A 74 5.66 13.79 -2.82
CA ARG A 74 4.54 14.34 -3.60
C ARG A 74 3.27 13.51 -3.43
N ALA A 75 3.36 12.19 -3.56
CA ALA A 75 2.20 11.31 -3.38
C ALA A 75 1.60 11.41 -1.97
N LEU A 76 2.46 11.54 -0.95
CA LEU A 76 2.06 11.72 0.44
C LEU A 76 1.40 13.09 0.67
N GLU A 77 2.00 14.17 0.18
CA GLU A 77 1.49 15.54 0.30
C GLU A 77 0.12 15.70 -0.38
N GLU A 78 -0.04 15.18 -1.61
CA GLU A 78 -1.33 15.17 -2.32
C GLU A 78 -2.41 14.45 -1.51
N PHE A 79 -2.06 13.30 -0.92
CA PHE A 79 -2.99 12.54 -0.10
C PHE A 79 -3.39 13.27 1.18
N LEU A 80 -2.42 13.87 1.88
CA LEU A 80 -2.67 14.63 3.10
C LEU A 80 -3.51 15.88 2.83
N ALA A 81 -3.22 16.62 1.74
CA ALA A 81 -4.00 17.77 1.34
C ALA A 81 -5.46 17.39 1.05
N ALA A 82 -5.68 16.29 0.32
CA ALA A 82 -7.02 15.77 0.04
C ALA A 82 -7.76 15.28 1.30
N ALA A 83 -7.03 14.75 2.29
CA ALA A 83 -7.61 14.29 3.54
C ALA A 83 -8.00 15.43 4.50
N VAL A 84 -7.25 16.54 4.50
CA VAL A 84 -7.51 17.72 5.36
C VAL A 84 -8.59 18.63 4.76
N GLY A 85 -8.71 18.70 3.43
CA GLY A 85 -9.74 19.49 2.75
C GLY A 85 -11.16 18.88 2.76
N GLY A 86 -11.34 17.72 3.41
CA GLY A 86 -12.62 17.00 3.50
C GLY A 86 -13.25 17.01 4.91
N ALA A 87 -12.93 18.01 5.73
CA ALA A 87 -13.58 18.27 7.02
C ALA A 87 -14.65 19.37 6.89
#